data_AF-A0A972V985-F1
#
_entry.id   AF-A0A972V985-F1
#
_cell.length_a   1.000
_cell.length_b   1.000
_cell.length_c   1.000
_cell.angle_alpha   90.00
_cell.angle_beta   90.00
_cell.angle_gamma   90.00
#
_symmetry.space_group_name_H-M   'P 1'
#
loop_
_entity.id
_entity.type
_entity.pdbx_description
1 polymer ?
#
loop_
_entity_poly.entity_id
_entity_poly.type
_entity_poly.pdbx_seq_one_letter_code
_entity_poly.pdbx_strand_id
1 'polypeptide(L)'
;MVTTTIKHVAILVVLCGGLALGANEAQQNLEQEKQTLMREVEQTQARIGQMRVEAMEHEAMAKQLAAEAARLELQMHQEVARRKRNLERAGAEIKVDQMFAEVEQLEKHGHLDEAHNLHAKAKSMAKILHVQRQEQEEQDLHRAELEIDELREQSRIAEREGRIEEAKQAWRRADQLAKEVHRHLAVREQHAEMEHMHARLEKMGQAMEKAEREGRERALDELREEAEAIERAIHERERNLEMEHMEQEIHSLLEHAEQAERQDRGDKADELRQEAGHIKERLSDMIRERRDVDEDKDEDEDEDEDEDWDDDDDDRDDEDWDDEDEDEDDDEDWDDEDEDDDEDDESSRGELNDLREQIAGIRELMEEILERLE
;
A
#
# COMPACT_ATOMS: atom_id res chain seq x y z
N MET A 1 -28.95 -64.40 101.09
CA MET A 1 -28.75 -64.61 99.64
C MET A 1 -29.31 -63.49 98.75
N VAL A 2 -29.81 -62.37 99.28
CA VAL A 2 -30.42 -61.27 98.48
C VAL A 2 -29.43 -60.13 98.14
N THR A 3 -28.30 -60.04 98.84
CA THR A 3 -27.33 -58.93 98.67
C THR A 3 -26.27 -59.16 97.60
N THR A 4 -26.02 -60.42 97.20
CA THR A 4 -25.06 -60.75 96.15
C THR A 4 -25.62 -60.51 94.74
N THR A 5 -26.90 -60.77 94.52
CA THR A 5 -27.58 -60.53 93.23
C THR A 5 -27.64 -59.05 92.85
N ILE A 6 -27.84 -58.15 93.82
CA ILE A 6 -27.89 -56.70 93.58
C ILE A 6 -26.54 -56.15 93.09
N LYS A 7 -25.42 -56.65 93.62
CA LYS A 7 -24.07 -56.22 93.20
C LYS A 7 -23.73 -56.66 91.77
N HIS A 8 -24.15 -57.86 91.37
CA HIS A 8 -23.89 -58.37 90.01
C HIS A 8 -24.74 -57.64 88.97
N VAL A 9 -25.98 -57.28 89.29
CA VAL A 9 -26.85 -56.48 88.40
C VAL A 9 -26.28 -55.07 88.23
N ALA A 10 -25.80 -54.43 89.30
CA ALA A 10 -25.20 -53.10 89.21
C ALA A 10 -23.92 -53.08 88.34
N ILE A 11 -23.06 -54.10 88.47
CA ILE A 11 -21.85 -54.22 87.64
C ILE A 11 -22.20 -54.45 86.17
N LEU A 12 -23.22 -55.26 85.88
CA LEU A 12 -23.67 -55.52 84.51
C LEU A 12 -24.25 -54.26 83.85
N VAL A 13 -25.04 -53.47 84.58
CA VAL A 13 -25.63 -52.20 84.07
C VAL A 13 -24.54 -51.16 83.80
N VAL A 14 -23.51 -51.06 84.64
CA VAL A 14 -22.38 -50.16 84.42
C VAL A 14 -21.53 -50.60 83.22
N LEU A 15 -21.29 -51.90 83.05
CA LEU A 15 -20.57 -52.45 81.88
C LEU A 15 -21.36 -52.26 80.58
N CYS A 16 -22.67 -52.51 80.58
CA CYS A 16 -23.51 -52.31 79.40
C CYS A 16 -23.71 -50.82 79.07
N GLY A 17 -23.80 -49.94 80.08
CA GLY A 17 -23.88 -48.48 79.88
C GLY A 17 -22.59 -47.88 79.33
N GLY A 18 -21.42 -48.35 79.80
CA GLY A 18 -20.11 -47.89 79.31
C GLY A 18 -19.83 -48.30 77.85
N LEU A 19 -20.24 -49.51 77.45
CA LEU A 19 -20.10 -49.98 76.06
C LEU A 19 -21.04 -49.24 75.10
N ALA A 20 -22.25 -48.89 75.52
CA ALA A 20 -23.20 -48.13 74.70
C ALA A 20 -22.77 -46.67 74.49
N LEU A 21 -22.16 -46.03 75.49
CA LEU A 21 -21.62 -44.67 75.38
C LEU A 21 -20.36 -44.61 74.51
N GLY A 22 -19.43 -45.56 74.69
CA GLY A 22 -18.20 -45.64 73.88
C GLY A 22 -18.47 -45.98 72.40
N ALA A 23 -19.48 -46.80 72.10
CA ALA A 23 -19.90 -47.07 70.73
C ALA A 23 -20.51 -45.84 70.05
N ASN A 24 -21.25 -45.01 70.79
CA ASN A 24 -21.89 -43.81 70.27
C ASN A 24 -20.87 -42.68 70.01
N GLU A 25 -19.87 -42.51 70.88
CA GLU A 25 -18.74 -41.58 70.66
C GLU A 25 -17.84 -42.02 69.50
N ALA A 26 -17.56 -43.32 69.37
CA ALA A 26 -16.82 -43.85 68.22
C ALA A 26 -17.57 -43.62 66.90
N GLN A 27 -18.90 -43.78 66.91
CA GLN A 27 -19.75 -43.58 65.74
C GLN A 27 -19.88 -42.09 65.36
N GLN A 28 -19.95 -41.18 66.35
CA GLN A 28 -19.89 -39.73 66.11
C GLN A 28 -18.53 -39.27 65.57
N ASN A 29 -17.41 -39.80 66.09
CA ASN A 29 -16.08 -39.50 65.55
C ASN A 29 -15.94 -39.98 64.10
N LEU A 30 -16.47 -41.17 63.77
CA LEU A 30 -16.49 -41.69 62.40
C LEU A 30 -17.33 -40.85 61.45
N GLU A 31 -18.47 -40.32 61.91
CA GLU A 31 -19.29 -39.39 61.14
C GLU A 31 -18.62 -38.03 60.94
N GLN A 32 -17.93 -37.51 61.97
CA GLN A 32 -17.15 -36.28 61.85
C GLN A 32 -15.99 -36.45 60.86
N GLU A 33 -15.26 -37.57 60.95
CA GLU A 33 -14.14 -37.90 60.05
C GLU A 33 -14.62 -38.10 58.61
N LYS A 34 -15.79 -38.73 58.42
CA LYS A 34 -16.44 -38.84 57.10
C LYS A 34 -16.86 -37.47 56.56
N GLN A 35 -17.38 -36.57 57.40
CA GLN A 35 -17.76 -35.22 56.98
C GLN A 35 -16.54 -34.38 56.61
N THR A 36 -15.43 -34.48 57.34
CA THR A 36 -14.17 -33.81 56.99
C THR A 36 -13.60 -34.35 55.68
N LEU A 37 -13.57 -35.67 55.50
CA LEU A 37 -13.12 -36.28 54.25
C LEU A 37 -14.01 -35.88 53.06
N MET A 38 -15.33 -35.80 53.24
CA MET A 38 -16.23 -35.32 52.17
C MET A 38 -15.93 -33.86 51.80
N ARG A 39 -15.68 -32.97 52.78
CA ARG A 39 -15.29 -31.59 52.48
C ARG A 39 -13.93 -31.50 51.79
N GLU A 40 -12.96 -32.32 52.18
CA GLU A 40 -11.65 -32.37 51.52
C GLU A 40 -11.76 -32.89 50.07
N VAL A 41 -12.63 -33.89 49.82
CA VAL A 41 -12.92 -34.38 48.47
C VAL A 41 -13.61 -33.29 47.63
N GLU A 42 -14.59 -32.57 48.18
CA GLU A 42 -15.24 -31.46 47.48
C GLU A 42 -14.25 -30.31 47.17
N GLN A 43 -13.38 -29.94 48.11
CA GLN A 43 -12.36 -28.92 47.91
C GLN A 43 -11.31 -29.33 46.87
N THR A 44 -10.86 -30.59 46.90
CA THR A 44 -9.92 -31.10 45.91
C THR A 44 -10.56 -31.22 44.52
N GLN A 45 -11.84 -31.63 44.42
CA GLN A 45 -12.59 -31.60 43.17
C GLN A 45 -12.75 -30.20 42.61
N ALA A 46 -13.07 -29.21 43.46
CA ALA A 46 -13.17 -27.81 43.05
C ALA A 46 -11.82 -27.28 42.53
N ARG A 47 -10.71 -27.61 43.22
CA ARG A 47 -9.36 -27.24 42.79
C ARG A 47 -8.95 -27.90 41.49
N ILE A 48 -9.29 -29.18 41.29
CA ILE A 48 -9.08 -29.87 39.99
C ILE A 48 -9.92 -29.20 38.89
N GLY A 49 -11.14 -28.77 39.20
CA GLY A 49 -11.99 -28.01 38.28
C GLY A 49 -11.34 -26.70 37.83
N GLN A 50 -10.80 -25.92 38.78
CA GLN A 50 -10.07 -24.67 38.49
C GLN A 50 -8.84 -24.92 37.62
N MET A 51 -8.00 -25.91 37.98
CA MET A 51 -6.80 -26.25 37.18
C MET A 51 -7.17 -26.71 35.76
N ARG A 52 -8.32 -27.35 35.55
CA ARG A 52 -8.80 -27.72 34.22
C ARG A 52 -9.21 -26.52 33.39
N VAL A 53 -9.83 -25.50 33.99
CA VAL A 53 -10.18 -24.26 33.30
C VAL A 53 -8.92 -23.50 32.92
N GLU A 54 -7.98 -23.33 33.85
CA GLU A 54 -6.67 -22.69 33.58
C GLU A 54 -5.91 -23.42 32.46
N ALA A 55 -5.92 -24.76 32.46
CA ALA A 55 -5.30 -25.54 31.39
C ALA A 55 -5.99 -25.32 30.03
N MET A 56 -7.32 -25.20 29.98
CA MET A 56 -8.05 -24.88 28.75
C MET A 56 -7.78 -23.45 28.26
N GLU A 57 -7.67 -22.48 29.17
CA GLU A 57 -7.31 -21.09 28.83
C GLU A 57 -5.90 -21.01 28.24
N HIS A 58 -4.93 -21.71 28.84
CA HIS A 58 -3.58 -21.81 28.30
C HIS A 58 -3.54 -22.54 26.93
N GLU A 59 -4.35 -23.58 26.74
CA GLU A 59 -4.48 -24.26 25.45
C GLU A 59 -5.07 -23.32 24.38
N ALA A 60 -6.09 -22.53 24.73
CA ALA A 60 -6.68 -21.54 23.83
C ALA A 60 -5.67 -20.44 23.44
N MET A 61 -4.91 -19.93 24.43
CA MET A 61 -3.86 -18.94 24.20
C MET A 61 -2.75 -19.50 23.31
N ALA A 62 -2.33 -20.76 23.53
CA ALA A 62 -1.33 -21.42 22.70
C ALA A 62 -1.81 -21.59 21.24
N LYS A 63 -3.08 -21.94 21.02
CA LYS A 63 -3.67 -22.02 19.68
C LYS A 63 -3.72 -20.65 18.99
N GLN A 64 -4.06 -19.59 19.73
CA GLN A 64 -4.06 -18.23 19.19
C GLN A 64 -2.66 -17.79 18.78
N LEU A 65 -1.65 -18.00 19.62
CA LEU A 65 -0.26 -17.69 19.30
C LEU A 65 0.27 -18.51 18.12
N ALA A 66 -0.12 -19.79 17.99
CA ALA A 66 0.24 -20.61 16.85
C ALA A 66 -0.41 -20.11 15.55
N ALA A 67 -1.67 -19.65 15.59
CA ALA A 67 -2.34 -19.05 14.44
C ALA A 67 -1.71 -17.71 14.05
N GLU A 68 -1.31 -16.90 15.03
CA GLU A 68 -0.60 -15.64 14.79
C GLU A 68 0.80 -15.89 14.19
N ALA A 69 1.53 -16.87 14.70
CA ALA A 69 2.82 -17.28 14.14
C ALA A 69 2.68 -17.75 12.68
N ALA A 70 1.68 -18.59 12.38
CA ALA A 70 1.41 -19.03 11.01
C ALA A 70 1.03 -17.87 10.07
N ARG A 71 0.29 -16.88 10.57
CA ARG A 71 -0.04 -15.66 9.81
C ARG A 71 1.22 -14.83 9.53
N LEU A 72 2.09 -14.65 10.52
CA LEU A 72 3.37 -13.95 10.37
C LEU A 72 4.31 -14.68 9.41
N GLU A 73 4.41 -16.01 9.48
CA GLU A 73 5.18 -16.81 8.53
C GLU A 73 4.67 -16.65 7.10
N LEU A 74 3.35 -16.68 6.89
CA LEU A 74 2.75 -16.44 5.59
C LEU A 74 3.06 -15.02 5.07
N GLN A 75 2.95 -14.00 5.94
CA GLN A 75 3.31 -12.62 5.60
C GLN A 75 4.79 -12.51 5.20
N MET A 76 5.70 -13.12 5.96
CA MET A 76 7.12 -13.15 5.63
C MET A 76 7.39 -13.84 4.29
N HIS A 77 6.73 -14.96 4.00
CA HIS A 77 6.87 -15.63 2.71
C HIS A 77 6.37 -14.76 1.55
N GLN A 78 5.26 -14.05 1.73
CA GLN A 78 4.76 -13.09 0.74
C GLN A 78 5.74 -11.93 0.53
N GLU A 79 6.33 -11.39 1.61
CA GLU A 79 7.34 -10.33 1.52
C GLU A 79 8.61 -10.80 0.82
N VAL A 80 9.09 -12.00 1.13
CA VAL A 80 10.27 -12.59 0.46
C VAL A 80 9.99 -12.80 -1.02
N ALA A 81 8.80 -13.31 -1.38
CA ALA A 81 8.40 -13.47 -2.77
C ALA A 81 8.31 -12.11 -3.50
N ARG A 82 7.75 -11.09 -2.84
CA ARG A 82 7.69 -9.72 -3.37
C ARG A 82 9.10 -9.14 -3.59
N ARG A 83 9.98 -9.26 -2.60
CA ARG A 83 11.39 -8.81 -2.72
C ARG A 83 12.13 -9.54 -3.83
N LYS A 84 11.91 -10.84 -3.98
CA LYS A 84 12.52 -11.63 -5.06
C LYS A 84 12.07 -11.12 -6.43
N ARG A 85 10.76 -10.91 -6.64
CA ARG A 85 10.23 -10.33 -7.89
C ARG A 85 10.81 -8.95 -8.16
N ASN A 86 10.88 -8.10 -7.14
CA ASN A 86 11.46 -6.76 -7.28
C ASN A 86 12.95 -6.82 -7.69
N LEU A 87 13.72 -7.78 -7.15
CA LEU A 87 15.13 -7.97 -7.54
C LEU A 87 15.27 -8.53 -8.96
N GLU A 88 14.44 -9.50 -9.35
CA GLU A 88 14.43 -10.04 -10.71
C GLU A 88 14.10 -8.96 -11.74
N ARG A 89 13.12 -8.12 -11.41
CA ARG A 89 12.73 -6.94 -12.19
C ARG A 89 13.85 -5.92 -12.29
N ALA A 90 14.47 -5.53 -11.16
CA ALA A 90 15.60 -4.59 -11.18
C ALA A 90 16.77 -5.13 -12.02
N GLY A 91 17.05 -6.44 -11.94
CA GLY A 91 18.03 -7.09 -12.80
C GLY A 91 17.66 -7.05 -14.29
N ALA A 92 16.37 -7.14 -14.62
CA ALA A 92 15.86 -7.01 -15.98
C ALA A 92 15.94 -5.56 -16.49
N GLU A 93 15.66 -4.57 -15.65
CA GLU A 93 15.80 -3.13 -15.97
C GLU A 93 17.27 -2.77 -16.27
N ILE A 94 18.20 -3.19 -15.40
CA ILE A 94 19.64 -3.01 -15.64
C ILE A 94 20.07 -3.64 -16.97
N LYS A 95 19.48 -4.78 -17.34
CA LYS A 95 19.78 -5.45 -18.61
C LYS A 95 19.27 -4.65 -19.81
N VAL A 96 18.09 -4.04 -19.71
CA VAL A 96 17.56 -3.14 -20.75
C VAL A 96 18.49 -1.93 -20.93
N ASP A 97 18.96 -1.32 -19.84
CA ASP A 97 19.91 -0.21 -19.90
C ASP A 97 21.24 -0.61 -20.54
N GLN A 98 21.75 -1.79 -20.19
CA GLN A 98 22.95 -2.35 -20.83
C GLN A 98 22.75 -2.57 -22.33
N MET A 99 21.57 -3.03 -22.74
CA MET A 99 21.26 -3.21 -24.16
C MET A 99 21.22 -1.86 -24.89
N PHE A 100 20.66 -0.80 -24.30
CA PHE A 100 20.68 0.54 -24.91
C PHE A 100 22.10 1.11 -24.99
N ALA A 101 22.94 0.92 -23.96
CA ALA A 101 24.34 1.31 -24.02
C ALA A 101 25.12 0.53 -25.11
N GLU A 102 24.80 -0.75 -25.30
CA GLU A 102 25.41 -1.58 -26.36
C GLU A 102 24.93 -1.16 -27.76
N VAL A 103 23.66 -0.75 -27.92
CA VAL A 103 23.14 -0.15 -29.16
C VAL A 103 23.98 1.07 -29.54
N GLU A 104 24.21 2.00 -28.61
CA GLU A 104 25.01 3.21 -28.87
C GLU A 104 26.44 2.87 -29.30
N GLN A 105 27.03 1.82 -28.72
CA GLN A 105 28.34 1.33 -29.15
C GLN A 105 28.32 0.72 -30.55
N LEU A 106 27.33 -0.11 -30.87
CA LEU A 106 27.18 -0.72 -32.19
C LEU A 106 26.98 0.33 -33.29
N GLU A 107 26.19 1.37 -33.02
CA GLU A 107 26.00 2.51 -33.92
C GLU A 107 27.32 3.25 -34.19
N LYS A 108 28.10 3.55 -33.13
CA LYS A 108 29.42 4.20 -33.25
C LYS A 108 30.40 3.40 -34.10
N HIS A 109 30.28 2.07 -34.14
CA HIS A 109 31.12 1.19 -34.94
C HIS A 109 30.53 0.85 -36.32
N GLY A 110 29.37 1.40 -36.67
CA GLY A 110 28.73 1.21 -37.97
C GLY A 110 27.96 -0.09 -38.14
N HIS A 111 27.68 -0.81 -37.04
CA HIS A 111 26.88 -2.05 -37.03
C HIS A 111 25.37 -1.74 -36.91
N LEU A 112 24.83 -0.99 -37.87
CA LEU A 112 23.47 -0.44 -37.80
C LEU A 112 22.37 -1.51 -37.73
N ASP A 113 22.50 -2.62 -38.48
CA ASP A 113 21.50 -3.70 -38.44
C ASP A 113 21.48 -4.42 -37.08
N GLU A 114 22.64 -4.62 -36.46
CA GLU A 114 22.76 -5.25 -35.14
C GLU A 114 22.25 -4.31 -34.04
N ALA A 115 22.60 -3.02 -34.13
CA ALA A 115 22.08 -1.98 -33.25
C ALA A 115 20.56 -1.89 -33.32
N HIS A 116 19.97 -1.85 -34.52
CA HIS A 116 18.52 -1.76 -34.69
C HIS A 116 17.78 -2.97 -34.12
N ASN A 117 18.29 -4.18 -34.35
CA ASN A 117 17.72 -5.40 -33.77
C ASN A 117 17.81 -5.41 -32.24
N LEU A 118 18.94 -4.97 -31.67
CA LEU A 118 19.14 -4.91 -30.23
C LEU A 118 18.25 -3.84 -29.58
N HIS A 119 18.11 -2.69 -30.24
CA HIS A 119 17.22 -1.61 -29.82
C HIS A 119 15.75 -2.04 -29.81
N ALA A 120 15.28 -2.71 -30.87
CA ALA A 120 13.93 -3.25 -30.93
C ALA A 120 13.67 -4.27 -29.80
N LYS A 121 14.66 -5.11 -29.49
CA LYS A 121 14.57 -6.07 -28.39
C LYS A 121 14.56 -5.38 -27.02
N ALA A 122 15.39 -4.36 -26.82
CA ALA A 122 15.42 -3.56 -25.60
C ALA A 122 14.07 -2.85 -25.38
N LYS A 123 13.52 -2.22 -26.43
CA LYS A 123 12.21 -1.56 -26.40
C LYS A 123 11.06 -2.53 -26.07
N SER A 124 11.06 -3.73 -26.67
CA SER A 124 10.08 -4.78 -26.35
C SER A 124 10.17 -5.22 -24.89
N MET A 125 11.38 -5.45 -24.38
CA MET A 125 11.60 -5.85 -23.00
C MET A 125 11.23 -4.74 -22.00
N ALA A 126 11.55 -3.48 -22.31
CA ALA A 126 11.14 -2.32 -21.51
C ALA A 126 9.62 -2.22 -21.41
N LYS A 127 8.90 -2.43 -22.53
CA LYS A 127 7.43 -2.42 -22.55
C LYS A 127 6.84 -3.51 -21.65
N ILE A 128 7.38 -4.72 -21.68
CA ILE A 128 6.93 -5.83 -20.81
C ILE A 128 7.14 -5.47 -19.33
N LEU A 129 8.31 -4.94 -18.98
CA LEU A 129 8.62 -4.54 -17.60
C LEU A 129 7.75 -3.39 -17.11
N HIS A 130 7.37 -2.48 -18.01
CA HIS A 130 6.46 -1.38 -17.69
C HIS A 130 5.04 -1.91 -17.40
N VAL A 131 4.50 -2.80 -18.23
CA VAL A 131 3.19 -3.43 -17.96
C VAL A 131 3.21 -4.19 -16.63
N GLN A 132 4.26 -4.98 -16.36
CA GLN A 132 4.42 -5.67 -15.08
C GLN A 132 4.52 -4.70 -13.89
N ARG A 133 5.02 -3.47 -14.10
CA ARG A 133 4.98 -2.40 -13.09
C ARG A 133 3.57 -1.97 -12.78
N GLN A 134 2.83 -1.62 -13.82
CA GLN A 134 1.48 -1.11 -13.68
C GLN A 134 0.58 -2.15 -12.99
N GLU A 135 0.64 -3.42 -13.41
CA GLU A 135 -0.12 -4.50 -12.76
C GLU A 135 0.24 -4.66 -11.28
N GLN A 136 1.53 -4.58 -10.93
CA GLN A 136 1.97 -4.71 -9.54
C GLN A 136 1.55 -3.50 -8.70
N GLU A 137 1.66 -2.30 -9.24
CA GLU A 137 1.21 -1.07 -8.59
C GLU A 137 -0.30 -1.08 -8.35
N GLU A 138 -1.09 -1.54 -9.32
CA GLU A 138 -2.53 -1.70 -9.18
C GLU A 138 -2.90 -2.72 -8.10
N GLN A 139 -2.19 -3.85 -8.04
CA GLN A 139 -2.37 -4.82 -6.96
C GLN A 139 -2.02 -4.25 -5.59
N ASP A 140 -0.95 -3.47 -5.50
CA ASP A 140 -0.51 -2.83 -4.26
C ASP A 140 -1.51 -1.74 -3.82
N LEU A 141 -2.05 -0.94 -4.75
CA LEU A 141 -3.11 0.04 -4.50
C LEU A 141 -4.40 -0.64 -4.03
N HIS A 142 -4.85 -1.68 -4.73
CA HIS A 142 -6.05 -2.43 -4.34
C HIS A 142 -5.89 -3.06 -2.94
N ARG A 143 -4.70 -3.59 -2.64
CA ARG A 143 -4.40 -4.11 -1.30
C ARG A 143 -4.45 -3.01 -0.23
N ALA A 144 -3.94 -1.82 -0.53
CA ALA A 144 -4.00 -0.69 0.39
C ALA A 144 -5.45 -0.24 0.63
N GLU A 145 -6.31 -0.23 -0.39
CA GLU A 145 -7.74 0.05 -0.27
C GLU A 145 -8.46 -0.95 0.65
N LEU A 146 -8.19 -2.25 0.47
CA LEU A 146 -8.73 -3.28 1.35
C LEU A 146 -8.26 -3.09 2.79
N GLU A 147 -6.99 -2.73 3.01
CA GLU A 147 -6.45 -2.46 4.35
C GLU A 147 -7.10 -1.21 4.98
N ILE A 148 -7.35 -0.15 4.21
CA ILE A 148 -8.09 1.03 4.67
C ILE A 148 -9.49 0.63 5.15
N ASP A 149 -10.20 -0.21 4.40
CA ASP A 149 -11.54 -0.66 4.75
C ASP A 149 -11.55 -1.57 5.97
N GLU A 150 -10.57 -2.49 6.08
CA GLU A 150 -10.38 -3.31 7.29
C GLU A 150 -10.14 -2.44 8.53
N LEU A 151 -9.27 -1.43 8.44
CA LEU A 151 -8.98 -0.50 9.54
C LEU A 151 -10.20 0.35 9.92
N ARG A 152 -11.00 0.77 8.94
CA ARG A 152 -12.26 1.48 9.18
C ARG A 152 -13.27 0.59 9.89
N GLU A 153 -13.39 -0.67 9.51
CA GLU A 153 -14.30 -1.60 10.18
C GLU A 153 -13.82 -1.95 11.59
N GLN A 154 -12.52 -2.18 11.79
CA GLN A 154 -11.92 -2.34 13.12
C GLN A 154 -12.23 -1.13 14.02
N SER A 155 -12.15 0.08 13.48
CA SER A 155 -12.51 1.30 14.19
C SER A 155 -13.97 1.28 14.66
N ARG A 156 -14.90 0.94 13.76
CA ARG A 156 -16.34 0.85 14.09
C ARG A 156 -16.64 -0.22 15.13
N ILE A 157 -16.00 -1.39 15.04
CA ILE A 157 -16.16 -2.47 16.02
C ILE A 157 -15.64 -2.01 17.40
N ALA A 158 -14.44 -1.45 17.45
CA ALA A 158 -13.85 -0.94 18.68
C ALA A 158 -14.73 0.16 19.32
N GLU A 159 -15.31 1.05 18.52
CA GLU A 159 -16.23 2.08 18.98
C GLU A 159 -17.50 1.48 19.60
N ARG A 160 -18.13 0.50 18.93
CA ARG A 160 -19.32 -0.22 19.45
C ARG A 160 -19.04 -0.93 20.77
N GLU A 161 -17.81 -1.40 20.96
CA GLU A 161 -17.36 -2.10 22.18
C GLU A 161 -16.87 -1.13 23.27
N GLY A 162 -16.94 0.19 23.02
CA GLY A 162 -16.54 1.23 23.97
C GLY A 162 -15.02 1.43 24.09
N ARG A 163 -14.24 0.81 23.19
CA ARG A 163 -12.77 0.94 23.11
C ARG A 163 -12.39 2.15 22.25
N ILE A 164 -12.68 3.34 22.77
CA ILE A 164 -12.56 4.62 22.06
C ILE A 164 -11.12 4.89 21.55
N GLU A 165 -10.10 4.54 22.32
CA GLU A 165 -8.71 4.85 21.93
C GLU A 165 -8.22 3.96 20.77
N GLU A 166 -8.56 2.67 20.79
CA GLU A 166 -8.28 1.74 19.69
C GLU A 166 -9.03 2.16 18.42
N ALA A 167 -10.29 2.57 18.55
CA ALA A 167 -11.08 3.07 17.43
C ALA A 167 -10.43 4.29 16.77
N LYS A 168 -9.95 5.26 17.57
CA LYS A 168 -9.25 6.45 17.07
C LYS A 168 -7.92 6.09 16.39
N GLN A 169 -7.16 5.15 16.94
CA GLN A 169 -5.90 4.72 16.35
C GLN A 169 -6.11 4.04 14.99
N ALA A 170 -7.08 3.13 14.88
CA ALA A 170 -7.42 2.46 13.63
C ALA A 170 -7.90 3.47 12.56
N TRP A 171 -8.74 4.43 12.95
CA TRP A 171 -9.21 5.48 12.04
C TRP A 171 -8.08 6.38 11.53
N ARG A 172 -7.16 6.79 12.41
CA ARG A 172 -5.99 7.60 12.00
C ARG A 172 -5.09 6.87 11.02
N ARG A 173 -4.85 5.56 11.24
CA ARG A 173 -4.06 4.74 10.31
C ARG A 173 -4.75 4.64 8.94
N ALA A 174 -6.06 4.41 8.93
CA ALA A 174 -6.84 4.38 7.70
C ALA A 174 -6.78 5.72 6.94
N ASP A 175 -6.88 6.86 7.65
CA ASP A 175 -6.81 8.20 7.06
C ASP A 175 -5.41 8.51 6.49
N GLN A 176 -4.35 8.10 7.20
CA GLN A 176 -2.98 8.22 6.71
C GLN A 176 -2.76 7.41 5.44
N LEU A 177 -3.15 6.13 5.45
CA LEU A 177 -3.01 5.25 4.29
C LEU A 177 -3.84 5.74 3.09
N ALA A 178 -5.05 6.27 3.33
CA ALA A 178 -5.87 6.87 2.27
C ALA A 178 -5.21 8.10 1.63
N LYS A 179 -4.53 8.94 2.42
CA LYS A 179 -3.77 10.08 1.89
C LYS A 179 -2.57 9.63 1.07
N GLU A 180 -1.88 8.57 1.48
CA GLU A 180 -0.77 7.99 0.73
C GLU A 180 -1.23 7.44 -0.63
N VAL A 181 -2.32 6.66 -0.65
CA VAL A 181 -2.95 6.17 -1.88
C VAL A 181 -3.34 7.33 -2.80
N HIS A 182 -3.97 8.38 -2.25
CA HIS A 182 -4.37 9.53 -3.06
C HIS A 182 -3.17 10.28 -3.67
N ARG A 183 -2.09 10.48 -2.90
CA ARG A 183 -0.85 11.07 -3.44
C ARG A 183 -0.25 10.22 -4.55
N HIS A 184 -0.22 8.89 -4.38
CA HIS A 184 0.30 7.99 -5.40
C HIS A 184 -0.52 8.06 -6.69
N LEU A 185 -1.85 8.14 -6.59
CA LEU A 185 -2.73 8.30 -7.75
C LEU A 185 -2.52 9.65 -8.46
N ALA A 186 -2.34 10.74 -7.72
CA ALA A 186 -2.06 12.05 -8.29
C ALA A 186 -0.74 12.06 -9.09
N VAL A 187 0.31 11.44 -8.55
CA VAL A 187 1.60 11.28 -9.24
C VAL A 187 1.45 10.44 -10.52
N ARG A 188 0.67 9.35 -10.45
CA ARG A 188 0.39 8.50 -11.63
C ARG A 188 -0.32 9.28 -12.74
N GLU A 189 -1.28 10.13 -12.39
CA GLU A 189 -2.00 10.98 -13.35
C GLU A 189 -1.07 11.98 -14.03
N GLN A 190 -0.22 12.67 -13.25
CA GLN A 190 0.78 13.58 -13.79
C GLN A 190 1.75 12.88 -14.74
N HIS A 191 2.21 11.66 -14.40
CA HIS A 191 3.06 10.86 -15.29
C HIS A 191 2.35 10.43 -16.56
N ALA A 192 1.09 9.97 -16.48
CA ALA A 192 0.30 9.59 -17.65
C ALA A 192 0.10 10.77 -18.62
N GLU A 193 -0.10 11.98 -18.09
CA GLU A 193 -0.21 13.18 -18.91
C GLU A 193 1.12 13.51 -19.62
N MET A 194 2.25 13.39 -18.92
CA MET A 194 3.57 13.55 -19.55
C MET A 194 3.83 12.51 -20.65
N GLU A 195 3.50 11.24 -20.41
CA GLU A 195 3.61 10.19 -21.42
C GLU A 195 2.75 10.51 -22.66
N HIS A 196 1.54 11.04 -22.45
CA HIS A 196 0.68 11.48 -23.54
C HIS A 196 1.29 12.65 -24.33
N MET A 197 1.88 13.64 -23.65
CA MET A 197 2.57 14.76 -24.32
C MET A 197 3.79 14.29 -25.12
N HIS A 198 4.61 13.37 -24.58
CA HIS A 198 5.73 12.77 -25.32
C HIS A 198 5.26 11.98 -26.55
N ALA A 199 4.19 11.20 -26.43
CA ALA A 199 3.62 10.47 -27.55
C ALA A 199 3.09 11.42 -28.65
N ARG A 200 2.53 12.57 -28.26
CA ARG A 200 2.11 13.62 -29.20
C ARG A 200 3.30 14.24 -29.91
N LEU A 201 4.39 14.57 -29.19
CA LEU A 201 5.64 15.04 -29.80
C LEU A 201 6.23 14.04 -30.80
N GLU A 202 6.24 12.74 -30.47
CA GLU A 202 6.75 11.72 -31.39
C GLU A 202 5.94 11.69 -32.70
N LYS A 203 4.61 11.76 -32.61
CA LYS A 203 3.72 11.84 -33.78
C LYS A 203 3.95 13.12 -34.60
N MET A 204 4.17 14.24 -33.93
CA MET A 204 4.47 15.51 -34.59
C MET A 204 5.82 15.50 -35.29
N GLY A 205 6.85 14.88 -34.71
CA GLY A 205 8.13 14.66 -35.38
C GLY A 205 7.99 13.87 -36.68
N GLN A 206 7.16 12.82 -36.68
CA GLN A 206 6.84 12.07 -37.91
C GLN A 206 6.09 12.92 -38.94
N ALA A 207 5.16 13.76 -38.48
CA ALA A 207 4.41 14.67 -39.34
C ALA A 207 5.31 15.75 -39.96
N MET A 208 6.25 16.30 -39.19
CA MET A 208 7.25 17.27 -39.66
C MET A 208 8.15 16.64 -40.73
N GLU A 209 8.69 15.44 -40.48
CA GLU A 209 9.54 14.73 -41.44
C GLU A 209 8.79 14.45 -42.76
N LYS A 210 7.48 14.16 -42.67
CA LYS A 210 6.62 14.02 -43.86
C LYS A 210 6.41 15.36 -44.57
N ALA A 211 6.11 16.43 -43.84
CA ALA A 211 5.91 17.76 -44.39
C ALA A 211 7.18 18.28 -45.10
N GLU A 212 8.35 18.01 -44.54
CA GLU A 212 9.65 18.34 -45.13
C GLU A 212 9.87 17.61 -46.46
N ARG A 213 9.65 16.29 -46.50
CA ARG A 213 9.74 15.50 -47.74
C ARG A 213 8.77 15.98 -48.81
N GLU A 214 7.60 16.46 -48.42
CA GLU A 214 6.55 16.96 -49.32
C GLU A 214 6.73 18.45 -49.68
N GLY A 215 7.73 19.14 -49.12
CA GLY A 215 8.02 20.56 -49.38
C GLY A 215 6.93 21.51 -48.87
N ARG A 216 6.20 21.14 -47.82
CA ARG A 216 5.11 21.94 -47.23
C ARG A 216 5.63 22.84 -46.11
N GLU A 217 6.34 23.90 -46.48
CA GLU A 217 7.01 24.82 -45.53
C GLU A 217 6.06 25.40 -44.46
N ARG A 218 4.86 25.89 -44.85
CA ARG A 218 3.90 26.44 -43.87
C ARG A 218 3.43 25.42 -42.83
N ALA A 219 3.10 24.20 -43.26
CA ALA A 219 2.67 23.14 -42.35
C ALA A 219 3.82 22.67 -41.44
N LEU A 220 5.07 22.79 -41.91
CA LEU A 220 6.25 22.47 -41.13
C LEU A 220 6.53 23.54 -40.07
N ASP A 221 6.35 24.81 -40.39
CA ASP A 221 6.47 25.91 -39.41
C ASP A 221 5.40 25.82 -38.33
N GLU A 222 4.13 25.58 -38.70
CA GLU A 222 3.01 25.37 -37.76
C GLU A 222 3.28 24.18 -36.81
N LEU A 223 3.75 23.04 -37.35
CA LEU A 223 4.08 21.86 -36.54
C LEU A 223 5.26 22.09 -35.61
N ARG A 224 6.24 22.92 -35.99
CA ARG A 224 7.39 23.28 -35.14
C ARG A 224 6.94 24.14 -33.97
N GLU A 225 6.14 25.17 -34.22
CA GLU A 225 5.63 26.05 -33.18
C GLU A 225 4.80 25.26 -32.15
N GLU A 226 3.92 24.37 -32.62
CA GLU A 226 3.12 23.52 -31.75
C GLU A 226 3.99 22.50 -30.98
N ALA A 227 5.04 21.95 -31.58
CA ALA A 227 5.97 21.04 -30.90
C ALA A 227 6.80 21.77 -29.84
N GLU A 228 7.30 22.98 -30.12
CA GLU A 228 8.01 23.81 -29.15
C GLU A 228 7.10 24.21 -27.98
N ALA A 229 5.81 24.44 -28.23
CA ALA A 229 4.84 24.68 -27.15
C ALA A 229 4.66 23.46 -26.25
N ILE A 230 4.57 22.25 -26.83
CA ILE A 230 4.45 21.01 -26.06
C ILE A 230 5.75 20.68 -25.32
N GLU A 231 6.92 20.88 -25.94
CA GLU A 231 8.23 20.72 -25.28
C GLU A 231 8.36 21.64 -24.06
N ARG A 232 7.93 22.91 -24.18
CA ARG A 232 7.87 23.83 -23.05
C ARG A 232 6.92 23.33 -21.95
N ALA A 233 5.74 22.84 -22.32
CA ALA A 233 4.78 22.31 -21.36
C ALA A 233 5.30 21.05 -20.62
N ILE A 234 6.01 20.16 -21.33
CA ILE A 234 6.69 19.01 -20.72
C ILE A 234 7.75 19.48 -19.74
N HIS A 235 8.64 20.38 -20.14
CA HIS A 235 9.70 20.86 -19.26
C HIS A 235 9.18 21.61 -18.03
N GLU A 236 8.12 22.40 -18.18
CA GLU A 236 7.47 23.03 -17.02
C GLU A 236 6.89 21.97 -16.07
N ARG A 237 6.25 20.93 -16.61
CA ARG A 237 5.67 19.86 -15.80
C ARG A 237 6.72 18.99 -15.12
N GLU A 238 7.82 18.67 -15.81
CA GLU A 238 8.99 17.98 -15.23
C GLU A 238 9.59 18.78 -14.08
N ARG A 239 9.76 20.10 -14.25
CA ARG A 239 10.26 20.97 -13.18
C ARG A 239 9.31 21.02 -11.99
N ASN A 240 7.99 21.10 -12.24
CA ASN A 240 6.99 21.08 -11.16
C ASN A 240 7.05 19.77 -10.37
N LEU A 241 7.16 18.63 -11.06
CA LEU A 241 7.35 17.33 -10.41
C LEU A 241 8.67 17.24 -9.63
N GLU A 242 9.76 17.79 -10.16
CA GLU A 242 11.04 17.85 -9.46
C GLU A 242 10.94 18.70 -8.18
N MET A 243 10.24 19.84 -8.24
CA MET A 243 9.96 20.68 -7.07
C MET A 243 9.12 19.93 -6.03
N GLU A 244 8.03 19.29 -6.43
CA GLU A 244 7.19 18.48 -5.54
C GLU A 244 7.97 17.32 -4.90
N HIS A 245 8.84 16.64 -5.67
CA HIS A 245 9.70 15.59 -5.15
C HIS A 245 10.70 16.11 -4.11
N MET A 246 11.37 17.24 -4.39
CA MET A 246 12.27 17.87 -3.43
C MET A 246 11.56 18.30 -2.14
N GLU A 247 10.33 18.81 -2.23
CA GLU A 247 9.52 19.14 -1.05
C GLU A 247 9.21 17.90 -0.19
N GLN A 248 8.83 16.79 -0.84
CA GLN A 248 8.59 15.53 -0.15
C GLN A 248 9.87 14.97 0.51
N GLU A 249 11.01 15.06 -0.18
CA GLU A 249 12.31 14.63 0.34
C GLU A 249 12.72 15.46 1.57
N ILE A 250 12.55 16.79 1.52
CA ILE A 250 12.77 17.67 2.68
C ILE A 250 11.89 17.23 3.86
N HIS A 251 10.60 16.98 3.62
CA HIS A 251 9.69 16.53 4.67
C HIS A 251 10.12 15.20 5.29
N SER A 252 10.49 14.22 4.46
CA SER A 252 10.96 12.91 4.91
C SER A 252 12.25 13.01 5.73
N LEU A 253 13.23 13.81 5.29
CA LEU A 253 14.47 14.03 6.01
C LEU A 253 14.24 14.70 7.37
N LEU A 254 13.33 15.68 7.44
CA LEU A 254 13.00 16.35 8.69
C LEU A 254 12.27 15.43 9.67
N GLU A 255 11.38 14.56 9.19
CA GLU A 255 10.72 13.54 10.01
C GLU A 255 11.73 12.53 10.58
N HIS A 256 12.64 12.02 9.73
CA HIS A 256 13.72 11.15 10.17
C HIS A 256 14.66 11.84 11.16
N ALA A 257 14.94 13.13 10.99
CA ALA A 257 15.74 13.90 11.93
C ALA A 257 15.06 14.00 13.31
N GLU A 258 13.75 14.27 13.34
CA GLU A 258 12.97 14.30 14.58
C GLU A 258 12.97 12.93 15.27
N GLN A 259 12.84 11.84 14.50
CA GLN A 259 12.90 10.48 15.03
C GLN A 259 14.30 10.14 15.58
N ALA A 260 15.37 10.57 14.91
CA ALA A 260 16.75 10.40 15.39
C ALA A 260 16.99 11.18 16.70
N GLU A 261 16.44 12.39 16.81
CA GLU A 261 16.51 13.19 18.05
C GLU A 261 15.78 12.51 19.20
N ARG A 262 14.59 11.95 18.97
CA ARG A 262 13.87 11.14 19.99
C ARG A 262 14.63 9.88 20.42
N GLN A 263 15.58 9.41 19.63
CA GLN A 263 16.44 8.26 19.92
C GLN A 263 17.80 8.66 20.53
N ASP A 264 17.97 9.92 20.96
CA ASP A 264 19.23 10.50 21.45
C ASP A 264 20.39 10.38 20.44
N ARG A 265 20.09 10.34 19.14
CA ARG A 265 21.08 10.31 18.05
C ARG A 265 21.28 11.70 17.44
N GLY A 266 21.74 12.64 18.26
CA GLY A 266 21.88 14.06 17.89
C GLY A 266 22.68 14.29 16.60
N ASP A 267 23.86 13.68 16.48
CA ASP A 267 24.71 13.85 15.29
C ASP A 267 24.01 13.42 13.99
N LYS A 268 23.18 12.37 14.05
CA LYS A 268 22.42 11.90 12.87
C LYS A 268 21.24 12.82 12.55
N ALA A 269 20.60 13.39 13.57
CA ALA A 269 19.53 14.36 13.37
C ALA A 269 20.05 15.64 12.71
N ASP A 270 21.24 16.11 13.12
CA ASP A 270 21.87 17.30 12.54
C ASP A 270 22.33 17.08 11.10
N GLU A 271 22.88 15.91 10.77
CA GLU A 271 23.22 15.52 9.38
C GLU A 271 21.99 15.55 8.47
N LEU A 272 20.88 14.94 8.90
CA LEU A 272 19.62 14.92 8.14
C LEU A 272 19.02 16.32 7.95
N ARG A 273 19.10 17.18 8.97
CA ARG A 273 18.68 18.59 8.88
C ARG A 273 19.56 19.38 7.90
N GLN A 274 20.85 19.10 7.85
CA GLN A 274 21.76 19.75 6.92
C GLN A 274 21.47 19.32 5.49
N GLU A 275 21.26 18.03 5.24
CA GLU A 275 20.82 17.52 3.93
C GLU A 275 19.49 18.16 3.49
N ALA A 276 18.49 18.22 4.38
CA ALA A 276 17.24 18.91 4.10
C ALA A 276 17.44 20.41 3.79
N GLY A 277 18.40 21.06 4.45
CA GLY A 277 18.79 22.44 4.19
C GLY A 277 19.35 22.65 2.78
N HIS A 278 20.20 21.73 2.31
CA HIS A 278 20.76 21.77 0.96
C HIS A 278 19.70 21.57 -0.13
N ILE A 279 18.78 20.63 0.07
CA ILE A 279 17.67 20.41 -0.89
C ILE A 279 16.74 21.63 -0.90
N LYS A 280 16.47 22.22 0.26
CA LYS A 280 15.67 23.45 0.37
C LYS A 280 16.30 24.64 -0.33
N GLU A 281 17.62 24.78 -0.27
CA GLU A 281 18.36 25.82 -1.00
C GLU A 281 18.20 25.64 -2.50
N ARG A 282 18.41 24.41 -3.02
CA ARG A 282 18.18 24.06 -4.43
C ARG A 282 16.73 24.34 -4.88
N LEU A 283 15.74 23.93 -4.08
CA LEU A 283 14.33 24.21 -4.36
C LEU A 283 14.07 25.73 -4.44
N SER A 284 14.67 26.50 -3.53
CA SER A 284 14.54 27.96 -3.53
C SER A 284 15.16 28.60 -4.78
N ASP A 285 16.28 28.06 -5.26
CA ASP A 285 16.92 28.54 -6.50
C ASP A 285 16.07 28.24 -7.73
N MET A 286 15.48 27.03 -7.82
CA MET A 286 14.54 26.70 -8.90
C MET A 286 13.28 27.59 -8.90
N ILE A 287 12.74 27.91 -7.72
CA ILE A 287 11.60 28.84 -7.60
C ILE A 287 11.98 30.27 -8.02
N ARG A 288 13.21 30.73 -7.73
CA ARG A 288 13.68 32.04 -8.21
C ARG A 288 13.85 32.05 -9.72
N GLU A 289 14.48 31.02 -10.29
CA GLU A 289 14.66 30.91 -11.74
C GLU A 289 13.33 30.95 -12.49
N ARG A 290 12.27 30.31 -11.94
CA ARG A 290 10.93 30.40 -12.51
C ARG A 290 10.39 31.83 -12.49
N ARG A 291 10.54 32.53 -11.38
CA ARG A 291 10.06 33.90 -11.22
C ARG A 291 10.77 34.86 -12.17
N ASP A 292 12.08 34.70 -12.34
CA ASP A 292 12.87 35.56 -13.23
C ASP A 292 12.48 35.35 -14.72
N VAL A 293 12.13 34.12 -15.13
CA VAL A 293 11.66 33.81 -16.49
C VAL A 293 10.26 34.37 -16.78
N ASP A 294 9.40 34.45 -15.76
CA ASP A 294 8.07 35.05 -15.89
C ASP A 294 8.14 36.60 -15.88
N GLU A 295 9.09 37.20 -15.16
CA GLU A 295 9.30 38.67 -15.12
C GLU A 295 9.90 39.22 -16.44
N ASP A 296 10.78 38.47 -17.13
CA ASP A 296 11.37 38.89 -18.41
C ASP A 296 10.38 38.86 -19.61
N LYS A 297 9.17 38.30 -19.44
CA LYS A 297 8.14 38.25 -20.50
C LYS A 297 7.24 39.49 -20.55
N ASP A 298 7.18 40.26 -19.47
CA ASP A 298 6.28 41.40 -19.34
C ASP A 298 6.98 42.75 -19.65
N GLU A 299 8.29 42.76 -19.93
CA GLU A 299 9.05 44.01 -20.17
C GLU A 299 9.07 44.48 -21.65
N ASP A 300 8.53 43.71 -22.59
CA ASP A 300 8.62 44.00 -24.05
C ASP A 300 7.29 44.46 -24.71
N GLU A 301 6.19 44.67 -23.96
CA GLU A 301 4.87 45.06 -24.55
C GLU A 301 4.44 46.53 -24.36
N ASP A 302 5.25 47.40 -23.73
CA ASP A 302 4.82 48.78 -23.36
C ASP A 302 5.64 49.93 -24.03
N GLU A 303 6.31 49.71 -25.17
CA GLU A 303 7.11 50.78 -25.83
C GLU A 303 6.63 51.25 -27.22
N ASP A 304 5.36 51.04 -27.61
CA ASP A 304 4.80 51.72 -28.80
C ASP A 304 3.36 52.19 -28.55
N GLU A 305 3.17 53.50 -28.38
CA GLU A 305 2.13 54.35 -29.02
C GLU A 305 1.84 55.66 -28.24
N ASP A 306 2.83 56.57 -28.24
CA ASP A 306 2.55 58.01 -28.16
C ASP A 306 2.55 58.59 -29.60
N GLU A 307 1.63 58.15 -30.46
CA GLU A 307 1.31 58.89 -31.69
C GLU A 307 0.08 59.77 -31.44
N ASP A 308 0.36 61.07 -31.30
CA ASP A 308 -0.60 62.17 -31.28
C ASP A 308 -1.56 62.09 -32.49
N TRP A 309 -2.76 61.55 -32.29
CA TRP A 309 -3.87 61.73 -33.21
C TRP A 309 -4.69 62.95 -32.77
N ASP A 310 -4.31 64.10 -33.32
CA ASP A 310 -5.09 65.33 -33.31
C ASP A 310 -6.49 65.06 -33.91
N ASP A 311 -7.49 65.35 -33.07
CA ASP A 311 -8.77 66.04 -33.30
C ASP A 311 -9.26 66.28 -34.75
N ASP A 312 -10.59 66.19 -34.87
CA ASP A 312 -11.47 66.57 -36.00
C ASP A 312 -11.79 65.48 -37.05
N ASP A 313 -12.90 64.76 -36.87
CA ASP A 313 -14.11 65.10 -37.63
C ASP A 313 -15.37 64.37 -37.11
N ASP A 314 -16.46 65.11 -37.18
CA ASP A 314 -17.81 64.83 -36.72
C ASP A 314 -18.52 63.68 -37.46
N ASP A 315 -19.72 63.38 -36.94
CA ASP A 315 -20.88 62.80 -37.62
C ASP A 315 -21.02 61.25 -37.64
N ARG A 316 -21.81 60.76 -36.68
CA ARG A 316 -23.20 60.28 -36.86
C ARG A 316 -23.52 58.80 -36.69
N ASP A 317 -24.72 58.68 -36.09
CA ASP A 317 -25.77 57.69 -36.28
C ASP A 317 -25.40 56.27 -35.80
N ASP A 318 -25.90 55.90 -34.63
CA ASP A 318 -27.22 55.25 -34.48
C ASP A 318 -27.25 53.97 -35.31
N GLU A 319 -27.07 52.82 -34.66
CA GLU A 319 -27.90 51.63 -34.94
C GLU A 319 -27.74 50.61 -33.81
N ASP A 320 -28.81 50.52 -33.02
CA ASP A 320 -29.19 49.38 -32.21
C ASP A 320 -29.06 48.08 -33.01
N TRP A 321 -28.35 47.09 -32.48
CA TRP A 321 -28.52 45.69 -32.85
C TRP A 321 -28.60 44.86 -31.57
N ASP A 322 -29.83 44.80 -31.05
CA ASP A 322 -30.37 43.61 -30.41
C ASP A 322 -30.26 42.44 -31.40
N ASP A 323 -29.68 41.34 -30.95
CA ASP A 323 -29.88 39.95 -31.41
C ASP A 323 -29.31 39.12 -30.25
N GLU A 324 -30.08 38.64 -29.28
CA GLU A 324 -31.08 37.56 -29.38
C GLU A 324 -30.60 36.37 -30.22
N ASP A 325 -30.82 35.18 -29.64
CA ASP A 325 -30.70 33.85 -30.23
C ASP A 325 -29.33 33.15 -30.05
N GLU A 326 -29.24 31.87 -29.66
CA GLU A 326 -30.24 30.87 -29.32
C GLU A 326 -29.50 29.73 -28.59
N ASP A 327 -30.20 29.10 -27.66
CA ASP A 327 -29.81 27.87 -26.99
C ASP A 327 -29.65 26.73 -28.00
N GLU A 328 -28.53 26.01 -28.00
CA GLU A 328 -28.46 24.64 -28.51
C GLU A 328 -27.79 23.77 -27.45
N ASP A 329 -28.66 23.25 -26.57
CA ASP A 329 -28.42 22.01 -25.83
C ASP A 329 -28.17 20.89 -26.87
N ASP A 330 -26.99 20.28 -26.83
CA ASP A 330 -26.67 19.07 -27.59
C ASP A 330 -26.54 17.91 -26.58
N ASP A 331 -27.71 17.38 -26.24
CA ASP A 331 -27.95 16.15 -25.51
C ASP A 331 -27.69 14.93 -26.41
N GLU A 332 -26.41 14.59 -26.58
CA GLU A 332 -26.03 13.28 -27.11
C GLU A 332 -26.09 12.20 -26.01
N ASP A 333 -27.29 11.64 -25.85
CA ASP A 333 -27.54 10.33 -25.23
C ASP A 333 -26.83 9.23 -26.06
N TRP A 334 -25.61 8.85 -25.66
CA TRP A 334 -24.95 7.64 -26.14
C TRP A 334 -25.39 6.42 -25.29
N ASP A 335 -26.61 5.98 -25.53
CA ASP A 335 -27.04 4.60 -25.26
C ASP A 335 -26.46 3.69 -26.36
N ASP A 336 -25.23 3.23 -26.19
CA ASP A 336 -24.72 2.07 -26.93
C ASP A 336 -24.69 0.86 -26.00
N GLU A 337 -25.78 0.10 -26.10
CA GLU A 337 -25.88 -1.32 -25.80
C GLU A 337 -24.84 -2.07 -26.62
N ASP A 338 -23.74 -2.52 -25.99
CA ASP A 338 -22.91 -3.57 -26.58
C ASP A 338 -22.96 -4.83 -25.72
N GLU A 339 -23.30 -5.89 -26.44
CA GLU A 339 -23.80 -7.17 -25.98
C GLU A 339 -22.69 -8.01 -25.34
N ASP A 340 -23.05 -8.69 -24.24
CA ASP A 340 -22.27 -9.72 -23.59
C ASP A 340 -21.92 -10.85 -24.58
N ASP A 341 -20.68 -10.86 -25.09
CA ASP A 341 -20.10 -11.97 -25.83
C ASP A 341 -19.34 -12.90 -24.86
N ASP A 342 -20.11 -13.70 -24.13
CA ASP A 342 -19.62 -14.81 -23.31
C ASP A 342 -19.12 -15.97 -24.21
N GLU A 343 -18.00 -15.79 -24.91
CA GLU A 343 -17.29 -16.90 -25.55
C GLU A 343 -16.34 -17.58 -24.55
N ASP A 344 -16.88 -18.62 -23.91
CA ASP A 344 -16.24 -19.83 -23.37
C ASP A 344 -14.69 -19.88 -23.37
N ASP A 345 -14.07 -19.39 -22.30
CA ASP A 345 -12.64 -19.59 -22.00
C ASP A 345 -12.37 -21.00 -21.42
N GLU A 346 -12.48 -22.04 -22.26
CA GLU A 346 -12.03 -23.40 -21.93
C GLU A 346 -10.48 -23.54 -21.94
N SER A 347 -9.74 -22.48 -22.29
CA SER A 347 -8.27 -22.51 -22.39
C SER A 347 -7.59 -22.46 -21.01
N SER A 348 -8.13 -21.71 -20.06
CA SER A 348 -7.51 -21.51 -18.74
C SER A 348 -7.64 -22.74 -17.80
N ARG A 349 -8.42 -23.77 -18.18
CA ARG A 349 -8.48 -25.05 -17.47
C ARG A 349 -7.30 -25.98 -17.76
N GLY A 350 -6.66 -25.83 -18.92
CA GLY A 350 -5.43 -26.55 -19.29
C GLY A 350 -4.22 -26.03 -18.51
N GLU A 351 -4.06 -24.71 -18.48
CA GLU A 351 -2.94 -24.05 -17.77
C GLU A 351 -3.00 -24.27 -16.25
N LEU A 352 -4.20 -24.34 -15.66
CA LEU A 352 -4.37 -24.66 -14.24
C LEU A 352 -3.96 -26.10 -13.89
N ASN A 353 -4.06 -27.04 -14.82
CA ASN A 353 -3.59 -28.41 -14.61
C ASN A 353 -2.06 -28.49 -14.71
N ASP A 354 -1.46 -27.79 -15.67
CA ASP A 354 0.00 -27.71 -15.80
C ASP A 354 0.64 -27.04 -14.56
N LEU A 355 0.02 -25.98 -14.03
CA LEU A 355 0.46 -25.35 -12.78
C LEU A 355 0.31 -26.28 -11.57
N ARG A 356 -0.74 -27.11 -11.51
CA ARG A 356 -0.89 -28.11 -10.43
C ARG A 356 0.19 -29.18 -10.48
N GLU A 357 0.56 -29.64 -11.67
CA GLU A 357 1.61 -30.65 -11.85
C GLU A 357 3.00 -30.08 -11.48
N GLN A 358 3.27 -28.81 -11.84
CA GLN A 358 4.49 -28.10 -11.42
C GLN A 358 4.58 -27.93 -9.91
N ILE A 359 3.47 -27.56 -9.25
CA ILE A 359 3.43 -27.41 -7.78
C ILE A 359 3.65 -28.75 -7.07
N ALA A 360 3.12 -29.85 -7.62
CA ALA A 360 3.35 -31.19 -7.09
C ALA A 360 4.83 -31.58 -7.18
N GLY A 361 5.49 -31.33 -8.32
CA GLY A 361 6.92 -31.59 -8.49
C GLY A 361 7.82 -30.76 -7.56
N ILE A 362 7.46 -29.50 -7.29
CA ILE A 362 8.18 -28.65 -6.33
C ILE A 362 8.05 -29.20 -4.90
N ARG A 363 6.88 -29.71 -4.51
CA ARG A 363 6.68 -30.31 -3.18
C ARG A 363 7.53 -31.57 -2.98
N GLU A 364 7.60 -32.43 -3.99
CA GLU A 364 8.42 -33.64 -3.95
C GLU A 364 9.91 -33.30 -3.82
N LEU A 365 10.40 -32.30 -4.55
CA LEU A 365 11.77 -31.79 -4.41
C LEU A 365 12.04 -31.19 -3.02
N MET A 366 11.07 -30.48 -2.45
CA MET A 366 11.21 -29.95 -1.08
C MET A 366 11.27 -31.05 -0.03
N GLU A 367 10.45 -32.10 -0.15
CA GLU A 367 10.51 -33.25 0.74
C GLU A 367 11.86 -33.98 0.63
N GLU A 368 12.38 -34.17 -0.59
CA GLU A 368 13.71 -34.78 -0.78
C GLU A 368 14.86 -33.93 -0.19
N ILE A 369 14.76 -32.60 -0.27
CA ILE A 369 15.73 -31.70 0.35
C ILE A 369 15.67 -31.78 1.88
N LEU A 370 14.47 -31.83 2.45
CA LEU A 370 14.29 -31.94 3.91
C LEU A 370 14.81 -33.29 4.44
N GLU A 371 14.55 -34.38 3.72
CA GLU A 371 15.05 -35.73 4.09
C GLU A 371 16.58 -35.84 4.03
N ARG A 372 17.25 -35.01 3.21
CA ARG A 372 18.73 -34.95 3.13
C ARG A 372 19.36 -34.04 4.18
N LEU A 373 18.57 -33.17 4.81
CA LEU A 373 19.03 -32.25 5.84
C LEU A 373 18.86 -32.82 7.26
N GLU A 374 18.05 -33.87 7.43
CA GLU A 374 18.03 -34.76 8.61
C GLU A 374 19.15 -35.82 8.54
#